data_AF-A0A0E2Z5C5-F1
#
_entry.id   AF-A0A0E2Z5C5-F1
#
_cell.length_a   1.000
_cell.length_b   1.000
_cell.length_c   1.000
_cell.angle_alpha   90.00
_cell.angle_beta   90.00
_cell.angle_gamma   90.00
#
_symmetry.space_group_name_H-M   'P 1'
#
loop_
_entity.id
_entity.type
_entity.pdbx_description
1 polymer ?
#
loop_
_entity_poly.entity_id
_entity_poly.type
_entity_poly.pdbx_seq_one_letter_code
_entity_poly.pdbx_strand_id
1 'polypeptide(L)'
;MSFINTEVIRGITGVSEEDQASIKSFLQGAVYCWCKNRKDEWFSLRDLMGGENFYWQGTPLISLYEKHEAKGSEDPVKDAGKDAGWLLKAVIGSDLRQFDTKKEDLIRKYRWAGE
;
A
#
# COMPACT_ATOMS: atom_id res chain seq x y z
N MET A 1 -17.44 8.28 -8.31
CA MET A 1 -18.27 7.58 -7.30
C MET A 1 -17.50 7.64 -6.00
N SER A 2 -18.05 8.28 -4.98
CA SER A 2 -17.45 8.36 -3.64
C SER A 2 -17.41 6.96 -3.01
N PHE A 3 -16.24 6.56 -2.52
CA PHE A 3 -16.02 5.29 -1.84
C PHE A 3 -16.56 5.37 -0.41
N ILE A 4 -17.77 4.86 -0.16
CA ILE A 4 -18.17 4.48 1.20
C ILE A 4 -17.66 3.04 1.41
N ASN A 5 -16.65 2.92 2.27
CA ASN A 5 -15.81 1.74 2.39
C ASN A 5 -16.47 0.63 3.25
N THR A 6 -17.36 -0.16 2.65
CA THR A 6 -17.94 -1.37 3.25
C THR A 6 -17.17 -2.65 2.91
N GLU A 7 -16.13 -2.59 2.07
CA GLU A 7 -15.24 -3.73 1.86
C GLU A 7 -14.31 -3.87 3.07
N VAL A 8 -14.63 -4.83 3.95
CA VAL A 8 -13.81 -5.25 5.11
C VAL A 8 -12.32 -5.06 4.81
N ILE A 9 -11.73 -4.02 5.38
CA ILE A 9 -10.29 -3.81 5.33
C ILE A 9 -9.68 -4.97 6.11
N ARG A 10 -9.21 -5.99 5.39
CA ARG A 10 -8.50 -7.10 6.01
C ARG A 10 -7.19 -6.58 6.57
N GLY A 11 -7.01 -6.66 7.87
CA GLY A 11 -5.70 -6.60 8.48
C GLY A 11 -4.84 -7.76 7.96
N ILE A 12 -3.53 -7.57 7.92
CA ILE A 12 -2.60 -8.65 7.61
C ILE A 12 -2.21 -9.37 8.89
N THR A 13 -1.88 -10.65 8.80
CA THR A 13 -1.39 -11.44 9.95
C THR A 13 0.12 -11.69 9.84
N GLY A 14 0.74 -12.02 10.98
CA GLY A 14 2.17 -12.31 11.05
C GLY A 14 3.08 -11.08 11.04
N VAL A 15 2.53 -9.90 11.32
CA VAL A 15 3.25 -8.63 11.54
C VAL A 15 2.60 -7.97 12.75
N SER A 16 3.39 -7.42 13.67
CA SER A 16 2.87 -6.78 14.88
C SER A 16 1.98 -5.58 14.52
N GLU A 17 1.09 -5.20 15.43
CA GLU A 17 0.25 -4.01 15.21
C GLU A 17 1.08 -2.73 15.08
N GLU A 18 2.18 -2.64 15.85
CA GLU A 18 3.14 -1.53 15.81
C GLU A 18 3.85 -1.44 14.44
N ASP A 19 4.31 -2.56 13.91
CA ASP A 19 4.92 -2.61 12.58
C ASP A 19 3.90 -2.27 11.50
N GLN A 20 2.67 -2.77 11.62
CA GLN A 20 1.59 -2.41 10.70
C GLN A 20 1.27 -0.91 10.74
N ALA A 21 1.28 -0.29 11.93
CA ALA A 21 1.10 1.15 12.08
C ALA A 21 2.26 1.93 11.44
N SER A 22 3.49 1.46 11.63
CA SER A 22 4.70 2.03 11.02
C SER A 22 4.66 1.96 9.49
N ILE A 23 4.27 0.81 8.92
CA ILE A 23 4.10 0.64 7.47
C ILE A 23 3.01 1.56 6.94
N LYS A 24 1.84 1.63 7.61
CA LYS A 24 0.75 2.51 7.20
C LYS A 24 1.19 3.98 7.20
N SER A 25 1.92 4.41 8.23
CA SER A 25 2.44 5.78 8.32
C SER A 25 3.43 6.08 7.19
N PHE A 26 4.31 5.12 6.87
CA PHE A 26 5.25 5.23 5.75
C PHE A 26 4.53 5.33 4.40
N LEU A 27 3.55 4.46 4.14
CA LEU A 27 2.71 4.50 2.94
C LEU A 27 1.90 5.80 2.85
N GLN A 28 1.35 6.29 3.96
CA GLN A 28 0.61 7.55 4.02
C GLN A 28 1.49 8.73 3.56
N GLY A 29 2.74 8.79 4.04
CA GLY A 29 3.72 9.78 3.59
C GLY A 29 3.98 9.70 2.09
N ALA A 30 4.17 8.50 1.54
CA ALA A 30 4.36 8.31 0.11
C ALA A 30 3.13 8.75 -0.72
N VAL A 31 1.92 8.45 -0.26
CA VAL A 31 0.68 8.94 -0.89
C VAL A 31 0.64 10.47 -0.86
N TYR A 32 1.00 11.10 0.25
CA TYR A 32 1.02 12.56 0.37
C TYR A 32 2.02 13.18 -0.61
N CYS A 33 3.23 12.64 -0.69
CA CYS A 33 4.24 13.06 -1.65
C CYS A 33 3.76 12.89 -3.09
N TRP A 34 3.08 11.79 -3.42
CA TRP A 34 2.52 11.58 -4.75
C TRP A 34 1.45 12.62 -5.06
N CYS A 35 0.42 12.75 -4.22
CA CYS A 35 -0.67 13.70 -4.43
C CYS A 35 -0.19 15.15 -4.58
N LYS A 36 0.86 15.55 -3.82
CA LYS A 36 1.44 16.89 -3.89
C LYS A 36 2.25 17.12 -5.16
N ASN A 37 3.01 16.14 -5.63
CA ASN A 37 3.97 16.31 -6.73
C ASN A 37 3.41 15.89 -8.11
N ARG A 38 2.43 14.98 -8.13
CA ARG A 38 1.86 14.33 -9.32
C ARG A 38 0.35 14.44 -9.29
N LYS A 39 -0.14 15.69 -9.32
CA LYS A 39 -1.57 15.98 -9.26
C LYS A 39 -2.27 15.34 -10.46
N ASP A 40 -3.48 14.82 -10.22
CA ASP A 40 -4.34 14.16 -11.21
C ASP A 40 -3.79 12.86 -11.83
N GLU A 41 -2.61 12.39 -11.38
CA GLU A 41 -2.03 11.13 -11.83
C GLU A 41 -2.53 9.94 -11.01
N TRP A 42 -2.75 8.83 -11.69
CA TRP A 42 -3.07 7.54 -11.07
C TRP A 42 -1.80 6.89 -10.49
N PHE A 43 -1.92 6.28 -9.33
CA PHE A 43 -0.86 5.51 -8.70
C PHE A 43 -1.35 4.19 -8.13
N SER A 44 -0.44 3.25 -7.99
CA SER A 44 -0.62 1.97 -7.32
C SER A 44 0.50 1.77 -6.30
N LEU A 45 0.44 0.69 -5.53
CA LEU A 45 1.57 0.30 -4.70
C LEU A 45 2.86 0.15 -5.53
N ARG A 46 2.76 -0.39 -6.75
CA ARG A 46 3.93 -0.59 -7.62
C ARG A 46 4.58 0.75 -8.00
N ASP A 47 3.77 1.79 -8.21
CA ASP A 47 4.28 3.12 -8.55
C ASP A 47 4.96 3.80 -7.35
N LEU A 48 4.53 3.47 -6.12
CA LEU A 48 5.09 4.03 -4.89
C LEU A 48 6.32 3.26 -4.40
N MET A 49 6.27 1.93 -4.45
CA MET A 49 7.18 1.03 -3.72
C MET A 49 7.71 -0.13 -4.58
N GLY A 50 7.48 -0.12 -5.89
CA GLY A 50 7.95 -1.16 -6.81
C GLY A 50 9.12 -0.72 -7.68
N GLY A 51 9.32 -1.44 -8.79
CA GLY A 51 10.41 -1.16 -9.72
C GLY A 51 11.76 -1.49 -9.09
N GLU A 52 12.71 -0.55 -9.12
CA GLU A 52 14.04 -0.70 -8.51
C GLU A 52 14.01 -0.65 -6.98
N ASN A 53 12.92 -0.15 -6.38
CA ASN A 53 12.78 0.03 -4.94
C ASN A 53 12.02 -1.15 -4.26
N PHE A 54 12.29 -2.39 -4.67
CA PHE A 54 11.55 -3.57 -4.18
C PHE A 54 12.20 -4.26 -2.98
N TYR A 55 13.46 -3.92 -2.67
CA TYR A 55 14.20 -4.59 -1.60
C TYR A 55 13.80 -4.11 -0.19
N TRP A 56 13.25 -2.89 -0.09
CA TRP A 56 12.66 -2.28 1.12
C TRP A 56 13.53 -2.23 2.37
N GLN A 57 14.82 -2.59 2.32
CA GLN A 57 15.70 -2.46 3.49
C GLN A 57 15.79 -1.00 3.93
N GLY A 58 15.82 -0.79 5.24
CA GLY A 58 15.79 0.55 5.85
C GLY A 58 14.41 1.20 5.85
N THR A 59 13.36 0.50 5.45
CA THR A 59 11.96 0.95 5.55
C THR A 59 11.13 -0.02 6.38
N PRO A 60 10.00 0.41 6.98
CA PRO A 60 9.12 -0.50 7.71
C PRO A 60 8.54 -1.66 6.87
N LEU A 61 8.52 -1.52 5.54
CA LEU A 61 8.01 -2.54 4.62
C LEU A 61 8.85 -3.83 4.63
N ILE A 62 10.09 -3.79 5.10
CA ILE A 62 10.98 -4.98 5.14
C ILE A 62 10.36 -6.12 5.95
N SER A 63 9.62 -5.80 7.01
CA SER A 63 8.92 -6.77 7.86
C SER A 63 7.90 -7.63 7.09
N LEU A 64 7.35 -7.12 5.97
CA LEU A 64 6.47 -7.88 5.09
C LEU A 64 7.22 -8.95 4.30
N TYR A 65 8.45 -8.66 3.88
CA TYR A 65 9.30 -9.62 3.20
C TYR A 65 9.82 -10.66 4.19
N GLU A 66 10.39 -10.22 5.32
CA GLU A 66 11.00 -11.09 6.34
C GLU A 66 10.02 -12.13 6.87
N LYS A 67 8.74 -11.76 7.05
CA LYS A 67 7.73 -12.73 7.50
C LYS A 67 7.45 -13.84 6.48
N HIS A 68 7.52 -13.53 5.18
CA HIS A 68 7.23 -14.50 4.12
C HIS A 68 8.44 -15.36 3.83
N GLU A 69 9.64 -14.78 3.95
CA GLU A 69 10.90 -15.52 3.98
C GLU A 69 10.94 -16.52 5.14
N ALA A 70 10.60 -16.08 6.36
CA ALA A 70 10.53 -16.96 7.54
C ALA A 70 9.48 -18.08 7.44
N LYS A 71 8.45 -17.90 6.61
CA LYS A 71 7.42 -18.92 6.31
C LYS A 71 7.80 -19.85 5.17
N GLY A 72 8.94 -19.63 4.51
CA GLY A 72 9.36 -20.40 3.35
C GLY A 72 8.49 -20.19 2.12
N SER A 73 7.97 -18.97 1.90
CA SER A 73 7.25 -18.65 0.66
C SER A 73 8.16 -18.87 -0.56
N GLU A 74 7.59 -19.40 -1.64
CA GLU A 74 8.27 -19.59 -2.93
C GLU A 74 8.66 -18.25 -3.58
N ASP A 75 7.89 -17.19 -3.31
CA ASP A 75 8.14 -15.83 -3.81
C ASP A 75 7.77 -14.79 -2.74
N PRO A 76 8.67 -14.58 -1.74
CA PRO A 76 8.42 -13.66 -0.63
C PRO A 76 8.19 -12.22 -1.10
N VAL A 77 8.83 -11.79 -2.19
CA VAL A 77 8.67 -10.45 -2.76
C VAL A 77 7.25 -10.24 -3.25
N LYS A 78 6.72 -11.19 -4.03
CA LYS A 78 5.35 -11.11 -4.55
C LYS A 78 4.30 -11.15 -3.43
N ASP A 79 4.49 -11.98 -2.42
CA ASP A 79 3.55 -12.08 -1.31
C ASP A 79 3.61 -10.85 -0.40
N ALA A 80 4.80 -10.30 -0.15
CA ALA A 80 4.98 -9.04 0.55
C ALA A 80 4.31 -7.87 -0.22
N GLY A 81 4.42 -7.86 -1.56
CA GLY A 81 3.72 -6.92 -2.43
C GLY A 81 2.19 -6.97 -2.30
N LYS A 82 1.60 -8.17 -2.14
CA LYS A 82 0.15 -8.30 -1.91
C LYS A 82 -0.24 -7.69 -0.57
N ASP A 83 0.51 -7.97 0.48
CA ASP A 83 0.24 -7.45 1.83
C ASP A 83 0.39 -5.94 1.90
N ALA A 84 1.43 -5.39 1.30
CA ALA A 84 1.61 -3.95 1.16
C ALA A 84 0.45 -3.32 0.38
N GLY A 85 -0.12 -4.02 -0.61
CA GLY A 85 -1.28 -3.56 -1.37
C GLY A 85 -2.56 -3.49 -0.52
N TRP A 86 -2.76 -4.48 0.36
CA TRP A 86 -3.84 -4.45 1.34
C TRP A 86 -3.67 -3.33 2.36
N LEU A 87 -2.45 -3.10 2.85
CA LEU A 87 -2.15 -2.00 3.76
C LEU A 87 -2.33 -0.64 3.09
N LEU A 88 -1.92 -0.48 1.82
CA LEU A 88 -2.19 0.75 1.07
C LEU A 88 -3.70 0.98 0.90
N LYS A 89 -4.48 -0.06 0.61
CA LYS A 89 -5.94 0.04 0.56
C LYS A 89 -6.51 0.51 1.90
N ALA A 90 -5.96 0.01 3.02
CA ALA A 90 -6.34 0.47 4.36
C ALA A 90 -6.02 1.96 4.56
N VAL A 91 -4.81 2.39 4.19
CA VAL A 91 -4.37 3.79 4.26
C VAL A 91 -5.31 4.69 3.47
N ILE A 92 -5.56 4.40 2.20
CA ILE A 92 -6.47 5.18 1.35
C ILE A 92 -7.90 5.18 1.93
N GLY A 93 -8.34 4.04 2.45
CA GLY A 93 -9.67 3.89 3.04
C GLY A 93 -9.89 4.63 4.37
N SER A 94 -8.81 5.03 5.04
CA SER A 94 -8.83 5.79 6.29
C SER A 94 -8.35 7.23 6.12
N ASP A 95 -7.92 7.61 4.91
CA ASP A 95 -7.50 8.97 4.57
C ASP A 95 -8.73 9.90 4.55
N LEU A 96 -8.55 11.13 5.01
CA LEU A 96 -9.63 12.13 4.99
C LEU A 96 -9.92 12.65 3.58
N ARG A 97 -8.94 12.55 2.66
CA ARG A 97 -9.10 12.96 1.26
C ARG A 97 -9.89 11.92 0.48
N GLN A 98 -10.60 12.37 -0.54
CA GLN A 98 -11.32 11.48 -1.44
C GLN A 98 -10.42 10.97 -2.57
N PHE A 99 -10.54 9.69 -2.88
CA PHE A 99 -9.80 9.04 -3.95
C PHE A 99 -10.73 8.34 -4.92
N ASP A 100 -10.50 8.58 -6.21
CA ASP A 100 -11.00 7.69 -7.26
C ASP A 100 -10.17 6.41 -7.27
N THR A 101 -10.80 5.28 -7.60
CA THR A 101 -10.10 4.00 -7.76
C THR A 101 -10.58 3.24 -8.99
N LYS A 102 -9.66 2.50 -9.61
CA LYS A 102 -9.93 1.58 -10.71
C LYS A 102 -9.07 0.33 -10.56
N LYS A 103 -9.49 -0.75 -11.22
CA LYS A 103 -8.69 -1.97 -11.37
C LYS A 103 -8.21 -2.06 -12.83
N GLU A 104 -6.90 -2.22 -13.01
CA GLU A 104 -6.25 -2.31 -14.31
C GLU A 104 -5.14 -3.36 -14.20
N ASP A 105 -5.13 -4.37 -15.07
CA ASP A 105 -4.13 -5.48 -15.06
C ASP A 105 -3.93 -6.15 -13.69
N LEU A 106 -5.04 -6.41 -12.98
CA LEU A 106 -5.06 -6.96 -11.61
C LEU A 106 -4.47 -6.04 -10.53
N ILE A 107 -4.04 -4.83 -10.89
CA ILE A 107 -3.50 -3.82 -9.98
C ILE A 107 -4.60 -2.82 -9.66
N ARG A 108 -4.76 -2.49 -8.38
CA ARG A 108 -5.65 -1.41 -7.96
C ARG A 108 -4.88 -0.08 -8.05
N LYS A 109 -5.48 0.88 -8.74
CA LYS A 109 -4.96 2.25 -8.88
C LYS A 109 -5.86 3.22 -8.13
N TYR A 110 -5.26 4.32 -7.71
CA TYR A 110 -5.86 5.40 -6.93
C TYR A 110 -5.48 6.74 -7.55
N ARG A 111 -6.34 7.74 -7.42
CA ARG A 111 -6.04 9.13 -7.79
C ARG A 111 -6.76 10.04 -6.80
N TRP A 112 -6.06 11.04 -6.29
CA TRP A 112 -6.69 12.04 -5.42
C TRP A 112 -7.71 12.86 -6.24
N ALA A 113 -8.92 13.02 -5.70
CA ALA A 113 -10.02 13.73 -6.35
C ALA A 113 -9.88 15.27 -6.30
N GLY A 114 -8.88 15.80 -5.57
CA GLY A 114 -8.57 17.23 -5.54
C GLY A 114 -9.38 18.05 -4.52
N GLU A 115 -10.16 17.39 -3.68
CA GLU A 115 -10.85 17.97 -2.51
C GLU A 115 -9.98 17.86 -1.24
#